data_AF-D2R3N1-F1
#
_entry.id   AF-D2R3N1-F1
#
_cell.length_a   1.000
_cell.length_b   1.000
_cell.length_c   1.000
_cell.angle_alpha   90.00
_cell.angle_beta   90.00
_cell.angle_gamma   90.00
#
_symmetry.space_group_name_H-M   'P 1'
#
loop_
_entity.id
_entity.type
_entity.pdbx_description
1 polymer ?
#
loop_
_entity_poly.entity_id
_entity_poly.type
_entity_poly.pdbx_seq_one_letter_code
_entity_poly.pdbx_strand_id
1 'polypeptide(L)'
;MFDQDLPMEMSADEIYRYVNALVAVAKVRGQFQLANQLETAMQLGSSGLEILGAIGNILRDNAALVDSLLPKLERLRVQRSIAYYYRR
;
A
#
# COMPACT_ATOMS: atom_id res chain seq x y z
N MET A 1 27.54 -9.16 9.88
CA MET A 1 27.44 -8.51 8.55
C MET A 1 26.10 -8.96 7.98
N PHE A 2 25.06 -8.15 8.13
CA PHE A 2 23.70 -8.47 7.65
C PHE A 2 23.51 -7.82 6.27
N ASP A 3 24.19 -8.36 5.27
CA ASP A 3 23.90 -8.10 3.87
C ASP A 3 23.38 -9.41 3.29
N GLN A 4 22.06 -9.59 3.33
CA GLN A 4 21.32 -10.55 2.50
C GLN A 4 19.81 -10.27 2.57
N ASP A 5 19.32 -9.81 1.42
CA ASP A 5 17.95 -9.86 0.89
C ASP A 5 16.83 -8.98 1.45
N LEU A 6 16.81 -7.73 0.99
CA LEU A 6 15.54 -7.11 0.59
C LEU A 6 15.56 -6.82 -0.92
N PRO A 7 15.32 -7.82 -1.78
CA PRO A 7 14.58 -7.52 -3.00
C PRO A 7 13.54 -8.61 -3.29
N MET A 8 12.32 -8.39 -2.84
CA MET A 8 11.17 -8.89 -3.58
C MET A 8 10.23 -7.71 -3.74
N GLU A 9 10.42 -7.00 -4.85
CA GLU A 9 9.43 -6.08 -5.38
C GLU A 9 8.11 -6.85 -5.44
N MET A 10 7.09 -6.28 -4.80
CA MET A 10 5.76 -6.84 -4.83
C MET A 10 5.20 -6.63 -6.23
N SER A 11 4.70 -7.71 -6.81
CA SER A 11 3.83 -7.64 -7.97
C SER A 11 2.62 -6.74 -7.69
N ALA A 12 2.00 -6.21 -8.75
CA ALA A 12 0.77 -5.43 -8.61
C ALA A 12 -0.31 -6.21 -7.82
N ASP A 13 -0.47 -7.51 -8.09
CA ASP A 13 -1.41 -8.38 -7.37
C ASP A 13 -1.10 -8.49 -5.87
N GLU A 14 0.17 -8.55 -5.49
CA GLU A 14 0.57 -8.55 -4.08
C GLU A 14 0.26 -7.21 -3.41
N ILE A 15 0.43 -6.09 -4.14
CA ILE A 15 0.05 -4.76 -3.65
C ILE A 15 -1.46 -4.71 -3.43
N TYR A 16 -2.26 -5.19 -4.38
CA TYR A 16 -3.72 -5.25 -4.23
C TYR A 16 -4.15 -6.14 -3.06
N ARG A 17 -3.52 -7.30 -2.87
CA ARG A 17 -3.80 -8.16 -1.70
C ARG A 17 -3.48 -7.44 -0.38
N TYR A 18 -2.33 -6.78 -0.31
CA TYR A 18 -1.95 -5.99 0.88
C TYR A 18 -2.96 -4.87 1.16
N VAL A 19 -3.34 -4.11 0.13
CA VAL A 19 -4.30 -3.00 0.30
C VAL A 19 -5.67 -3.52 0.74
N ASN A 20 -6.15 -4.64 0.17
CA ASN A 20 -7.40 -5.26 0.61
C ASN A 20 -7.34 -5.73 2.08
N ALA A 21 -6.22 -6.32 2.51
CA ALA A 21 -6.02 -6.68 3.91
C ALA A 21 -6.01 -5.45 4.83
N LEU A 22 -5.33 -4.37 4.42
CA LEU A 22 -5.30 -3.11 5.14
C LEU A 22 -6.69 -2.47 5.24
N VAL A 23 -7.49 -2.51 4.17
CA VAL A 23 -8.89 -2.04 4.18
C VAL A 23 -9.72 -2.81 5.21
N ALA A 24 -9.62 -4.15 5.21
CA ALA A 24 -10.34 -4.99 6.15
C ALA A 24 -9.95 -4.68 7.61
N VAL A 25 -8.65 -4.57 7.89
CA VAL A 25 -8.15 -4.22 9.23
C VAL A 25 -8.58 -2.81 9.64
N ALA A 26 -8.48 -1.83 8.73
CA ALA A 26 -8.90 -0.46 8.98
C ALA A 26 -10.39 -0.38 9.35
N LYS A 27 -11.27 -1.11 8.63
CA LYS A 27 -12.71 -1.20 8.95
C LYS A 27 -12.95 -1.80 10.34
N VAL A 28 -12.29 -2.91 10.66
CA VAL A 28 -12.42 -3.57 11.99
C VAL A 28 -11.96 -2.65 13.13
N ARG A 29 -10.93 -1.83 12.88
CA ARG A 29 -10.35 -0.90 13.87
C ARG A 29 -11.05 0.47 13.91
N GLY A 30 -12.17 0.65 13.20
CA GLY A 30 -12.92 1.91 13.14
C GLY A 30 -12.26 3.02 12.31
N GLN A 31 -11.22 2.70 11.54
CA GLN A 31 -10.47 3.64 10.69
C GLN A 31 -11.11 3.75 9.30
N PHE A 32 -12.41 4.08 9.26
CA PHE A 32 -13.21 4.09 8.04
C PHE A 32 -12.72 5.08 6.98
N GLN A 33 -12.11 6.19 7.40
CA GLN A 33 -11.56 7.18 6.48
C GLN A 33 -10.43 6.58 5.62
N LEU A 34 -9.47 5.91 6.26
CA LEU A 34 -8.37 5.23 5.55
C LEU A 34 -8.91 4.12 4.64
N ALA A 35 -9.86 3.33 5.14
CA ALA A 35 -10.49 2.27 4.35
C ALA A 35 -11.15 2.83 3.08
N ASN A 36 -11.97 3.88 3.21
CA ASN A 36 -12.65 4.50 2.08
C ASN A 36 -11.67 5.11 1.08
N GLN A 37 -10.60 5.76 1.55
CA GLN A 37 -9.55 6.31 0.68
C GLN A 37 -8.91 5.22 -0.18
N LEU A 38 -8.53 4.10 0.44
CA LEU A 38 -7.90 2.97 -0.26
C LEU A 38 -8.85 2.28 -1.25
N GLU A 39 -10.12 2.07 -0.85
CA GLU A 39 -11.14 1.50 -1.75
C GLU A 39 -11.40 2.42 -2.95
N THR A 40 -11.48 3.72 -2.71
CA THR A 40 -11.66 4.74 -3.75
C THR A 40 -10.48 4.74 -4.72
N ALA A 41 -9.25 4.67 -4.21
CA ALA A 41 -8.06 4.60 -5.05
C ALA A 41 -8.02 3.34 -5.94
N MET A 42 -8.51 2.20 -5.43
CA MET A 42 -8.61 0.96 -6.22
C MET A 42 -9.70 1.00 -7.29
N GLN A 43 -10.72 1.85 -7.15
CA GLN A 43 -11.88 1.91 -8.05
C GLN A 43 -11.82 3.04 -9.09
N LEU A 44 -11.16 4.16 -8.78
CA LEU A 44 -11.19 5.37 -9.62
C LEU A 44 -10.00 5.52 -10.57
N GLY A 45 -8.93 4.74 -10.42
CA GLY A 45 -7.80 4.85 -11.34
C GLY A 45 -8.15 4.31 -12.73
N SER A 46 -7.84 5.08 -13.77
CA SER A 46 -8.14 4.69 -15.16
C SER A 46 -7.10 3.71 -15.73
N SER A 47 -5.98 3.53 -15.02
CA SER A 47 -4.93 2.55 -15.32
C SER A 47 -4.30 1.96 -14.06
N GLY A 48 -3.67 0.79 -14.18
CA GLY A 48 -2.98 0.14 -13.07
C GLY A 48 -1.89 1.00 -12.43
N LEU A 49 -1.17 1.83 -13.21
CA LEU A 49 -0.17 2.75 -12.67
C LEU A 49 -0.79 3.87 -11.84
N GLU A 50 -1.90 4.45 -12.30
CA GLU A 50 -2.62 5.48 -11.53
C GLU A 50 -3.17 4.94 -10.21
N ILE A 51 -3.70 3.71 -10.23
CA ILE A 51 -4.17 3.03 -9.03
C ILE A 51 -3.02 2.87 -8.03
N LEU A 52 -1.87 2.37 -8.49
CA LEU A 52 -0.67 2.20 -7.66
C LEU A 52 -0.17 3.54 -7.10
N GLY A 53 -0.21 4.62 -7.88
CA GLY A 53 0.17 5.96 -7.40
C GLY A 53 -0.74 6.51 -6.35
N ALA A 54 -2.06 6.40 -6.57
CA ALA A 54 -3.07 6.83 -5.60
C ALA A 54 -2.91 6.07 -4.28
N ILE A 55 -2.74 4.74 -4.34
CA ILE A 55 -2.42 3.90 -3.17
C ILE A 55 -1.15 4.39 -2.50
N GLY A 56 -0.08 4.64 -3.27
CA GLY A 56 1.21 5.08 -2.74
C GLY A 56 1.13 6.41 -1.98
N ASN A 57 0.35 7.35 -2.50
CA ASN A 57 0.12 8.64 -1.85
C ASN A 57 -0.68 8.48 -0.55
N ILE A 58 -1.78 7.71 -0.57
CA ILE A 58 -2.58 7.44 0.64
C ILE A 58 -1.75 6.77 1.73
N LEU A 59 -0.91 5.79 1.38
CA LEU A 59 -0.03 5.11 2.34
C LEU A 59 1.05 6.05 2.91
N ARG A 60 1.52 7.02 2.13
CA ARG A 60 2.48 8.04 2.58
C ARG A 60 1.79 9.03 3.54
N ASP A 61 0.63 9.53 3.16
CA ASP A 61 -0.11 10.54 3.92
C ASP A 61 -0.65 9.99 5.24
N ASN A 62 -0.96 8.70 5.28
CA ASN A 62 -1.43 7.99 6.47
C ASN A 62 -0.36 7.12 7.13
N ALA A 63 0.92 7.41 6.92
CA ALA A 63 2.05 6.57 7.35
C ALA A 63 1.95 6.14 8.83
N ALA A 64 1.72 7.08 9.74
CA ALA A 64 1.63 6.79 11.18
C ALA A 64 0.44 5.86 11.52
N LEU A 65 -0.69 6.06 10.86
CA LEU A 65 -1.89 5.24 11.06
C LEU A 65 -1.67 3.82 10.52
N VAL A 66 -1.13 3.69 9.31
CA VAL A 66 -0.83 2.38 8.69
C VAL A 66 0.17 1.58 9.53
N ASP A 67 1.21 2.23 10.07
CA ASP A 67 2.19 1.58 10.96
C ASP A 67 1.56 1.04 12.25
N SER A 68 0.44 1.63 12.69
CA SER A 68 -0.31 1.13 13.87
C SER A 68 -1.26 -0.03 13.54
N LEU A 69 -1.60 -0.22 12.26
CA LEU A 69 -2.57 -1.22 11.80
C LEU A 69 -1.92 -2.48 11.25
N LEU A 70 -0.76 -2.35 10.60
CA LEU A 70 -0.04 -3.45 9.94
C LEU A 70 1.48 -3.39 10.19
N PRO A 71 2.21 -4.49 9.96
CA PRO A 71 3.66 -4.52 10.12
C PRO A 71 4.36 -3.47 9.23
N LYS A 72 5.20 -2.63 9.86
CA LYS A 72 5.98 -1.56 9.20
C LYS A 72 6.79 -2.03 7.98
N LEU A 73 7.29 -3.27 8.01
CA LEU A 73 8.05 -3.87 6.92
C LEU A 73 7.24 -3.98 5.62
N GLU A 74 5.97 -4.36 5.71
CA GLU A 74 5.13 -4.57 4.52
C GLU A 74 4.75 -3.24 3.86
N ARG A 75 4.46 -2.20 4.64
CA ARG A 75 4.23 -0.85 4.09
C ARG A 75 5.44 -0.37 3.29
N LEU A 76 6.64 -0.55 3.83
CA LEU A 76 7.88 -0.13 3.16
C LEU A 76 8.11 -0.92 1.86
N ARG A 77 7.76 -2.21 1.82
CA ARG A 77 7.82 -3.03 0.60
C ARG A 77 6.85 -2.53 -0.46
N VAL A 78 5.61 -2.22 -0.09
CA VAL A 78 4.60 -1.68 -1.00
C VAL A 78 5.03 -0.32 -1.56
N GLN A 79 5.48 0.60 -0.71
CA GLN A 79 5.93 1.92 -1.15
C GLN A 79 7.12 1.84 -2.12
N ARG A 80 8.08 0.95 -1.87
CA ARG A 80 9.20 0.71 -2.79
C ARG A 80 8.75 0.12 -4.12
N SER A 81 7.83 -0.83 -4.09
CA SER A 81 7.31 -1.49 -5.31
C SER A 81 6.52 -0.50 -6.16
N ILE A 82 5.68 0.33 -5.55
CA ILE A 82 4.99 1.43 -6.25
C ILE A 82 6.02 2.40 -6.86
N ALA A 83 7.04 2.81 -6.11
CA ALA A 83 8.08 3.70 -6.63
C ALA A 83 8.87 3.09 -7.80
N TYR A 84 9.07 1.77 -7.81
CA TYR A 84 9.67 1.04 -8.93
C TYR A 84 8.79 1.13 -10.18
N TYR A 85 7.48 0.85 -10.06
CA TYR A 85 6.54 0.93 -11.18
C TYR A 85 6.44 2.32 -11.79
N TYR A 86 6.74 3.38 -11.04
CA TYR A 86 6.74 4.77 -11.51
C TYR A 86 8.03 5.21 -12.22
N ARG A 87 9.14 4.50 -12.05
CA ARG A 87 10.44 4.87 -12.65
C ARG A 87 10.70 4.20 -14.00
N ARG A 88 9.84 3.28 -14.41
CA ARG A 88 9.97 2.44 -15.61
C ARG A 88 9.07 2.98 -16.72
#